data_AF-A0A2N2LBC9-F1
#
_entry.id   AF-A0A2N2LBC9-F1
#
_cell.length_a   1.000
_cell.length_b   1.000
_cell.length_c   1.000
_cell.angle_alpha   90.00
_cell.angle_beta   90.00
_cell.angle_gamma   90.00
#
_symmetry.space_group_name_H-M   'P 1'
#
loop_
_entity.id
_entity.type
_entity.pdbx_description
1 polymer ?
#
loop_
_entity_poly.entity_id
_entity_poly.type
_entity_poly.pdbx_seq_one_letter_code
_entity_poly.pdbx_strand_id
1 'polypeptide(L)'
;MHVRQKNGIYTCATMLTCVLMSTVVLAGEPPLKENACSACHKDYIKIMPQKHPEVGSVKACLSCHTPDPADHEPTNFSVEIHKVHKAGKNELKCAACHSF
;
A
#
# COMPACT_ATOMS: atom_id res chain seq x y z
N MET A 1 40.67 -36.03 -6.41
CA MET A 1 40.68 -34.55 -6.23
C MET A 1 39.45 -33.85 -6.85
N HIS A 2 38.48 -34.56 -7.43
CA HIS A 2 37.35 -33.96 -8.16
C HIS A 2 36.09 -33.60 -7.33
N VAL A 3 36.02 -34.02 -6.06
CA VAL A 3 34.85 -33.77 -5.19
C VAL A 3 34.88 -32.35 -4.60
N ARG A 4 36.08 -31.84 -4.26
CA ARG A 4 36.26 -30.52 -3.65
C ARG A 4 35.92 -29.37 -4.61
N GLN A 5 36.12 -29.57 -5.91
CA GLN A 5 35.83 -28.59 -6.96
C GLN A 5 34.34 -28.52 -7.31
N LYS A 6 33.64 -29.67 -7.32
CA LYS A 6 32.18 -29.70 -7.50
C LYS A 6 31.47 -29.01 -6.34
N ASN A 7 31.86 -29.29 -5.09
CA ASN A 7 31.26 -28.66 -3.91
C ASN A 7 31.43 -27.13 -3.90
N GLY A 8 32.57 -26.61 -4.36
CA GLY A 8 32.80 -25.15 -4.46
C GLY A 8 31.92 -24.45 -5.51
N ILE A 9 31.64 -25.12 -6.63
CA ILE A 9 30.76 -24.61 -7.69
C ILE A 9 29.31 -24.58 -7.20
N TYR A 10 28.85 -25.63 -6.51
CA TYR A 10 27.50 -25.68 -5.94
C TYR A 10 27.28 -24.60 -4.88
N THR A 11 28.25 -24.37 -3.98
CA THR A 11 28.14 -23.32 -2.95
C THR A 11 28.13 -21.91 -3.53
N CYS A 12 28.84 -21.67 -4.63
CA CYS A 12 28.86 -20.36 -5.30
C CYS A 12 27.54 -20.12 -6.07
N ALA A 13 27.03 -21.16 -6.73
CA ALA A 13 25.75 -21.11 -7.43
C ALA A 13 24.56 -20.88 -6.48
N THR A 14 24.56 -21.50 -5.29
CA THR A 14 23.50 -21.28 -4.28
C THR A 14 23.54 -19.88 -3.66
N MET A 15 24.73 -19.29 -3.49
CA MET A 15 24.84 -17.93 -2.99
C MET A 15 24.36 -16.90 -4.03
N LEU A 16 24.63 -17.16 -5.32
CA LEU A 16 24.23 -16.27 -6.41
C LEU A 16 22.71 -16.24 -6.62
N THR A 17 22.01 -17.37 -6.41
CA THR A 17 20.54 -17.43 -6.52
C THR A 17 19.83 -16.77 -5.34
N CYS A 18 20.41 -16.79 -4.12
CA CYS A 18 19.83 -16.11 -2.97
C CYS A 18 19.84 -14.57 -3.08
N VAL A 19 20.85 -14.00 -3.76
CA VAL A 19 20.98 -12.54 -3.93
C VAL A 19 19.90 -11.98 -4.88
N LEU A 20 19.50 -12.74 -5.90
CA LEU A 20 18.52 -12.28 -6.89
C LEU A 20 17.07 -12.20 -6.37
N MET A 21 16.73 -12.94 -5.32
CA MET A 21 15.39 -12.92 -4.72
C MET A 21 15.18 -11.78 -3.71
N SER A 22 16.23 -11.04 -3.35
CA SER A 22 16.20 -10.12 -2.21
C SER A 22 15.94 -8.64 -2.56
N THR A 23 15.76 -8.29 -3.84
CA THR A 23 15.69 -6.86 -4.24
C THR A 23 14.38 -6.43 -4.89
N VAL A 24 13.30 -7.22 -4.82
CA VAL A 24 11.96 -6.73 -5.20
C VAL A 24 11.34 -6.00 -4.00
N VAL A 25 11.94 -4.88 -3.60
CA VAL A 25 11.21 -3.85 -2.86
C VAL A 25 10.38 -3.12 -3.92
N LEU A 26 9.17 -3.62 -4.19
CA LEU A 26 8.16 -2.77 -4.78
C LEU A 26 8.02 -1.60 -3.82
N ALA A 27 8.35 -0.40 -4.27
CA ALA A 27 8.05 0.85 -3.59
C ALA A 27 6.53 1.07 -3.58
N GLY A 28 5.80 0.16 -2.96
CA GLY A 28 4.38 0.29 -2.68
C GLY A 28 4.21 1.35 -1.60
N GLU A 29 3.23 2.22 -1.79
CA GLU A 29 2.79 3.14 -0.76
C GLU A 29 2.49 2.35 0.54
N PRO A 30 2.79 2.90 1.73
CA PRO A 30 2.48 2.23 2.99
C PRO A 30 1.02 1.74 3.02
N PRO A 31 0.74 0.51 3.47
CA PRO A 31 -0.63 -0.01 3.46
C PRO A 31 -1.53 0.79 4.39
N LEU A 32 -2.81 0.94 4.04
CA LEU A 32 -3.82 1.52 4.93
C LEU A 32 -4.15 0.57 6.08
N LYS A 33 -4.39 1.12 7.26
CA LYS A 33 -4.97 0.38 8.39
C LYS A 33 -6.39 -0.04 8.04
N GLU A 34 -6.84 -1.17 8.59
CA GLU A 34 -8.21 -1.68 8.40
C GLU A 34 -9.28 -0.67 8.83
N ASN A 35 -9.00 0.12 9.87
CA ASN A 35 -9.91 1.13 10.41
C ASN A 35 -9.48 2.59 10.09
N ALA A 36 -8.64 2.80 9.06
CA ALA A 36 -8.05 4.10 8.74
C ALA A 36 -9.08 5.24 8.73
N CYS A 37 -10.23 5.03 8.08
CA CYS A 37 -11.28 6.04 7.99
C CYS A 37 -12.29 5.94 9.15
N SER A 38 -12.62 4.73 9.61
CA SER A 38 -13.67 4.50 10.64
C SER A 38 -13.23 4.92 12.04
N ALA A 39 -11.95 5.23 12.25
CA ALA A 39 -11.47 5.86 13.47
C ALA A 39 -12.17 7.21 13.75
N CYS A 40 -12.40 8.01 12.70
CA CYS A 40 -13.04 9.33 12.78
C CYS A 40 -14.43 9.36 12.11
N HIS A 41 -14.59 8.70 10.97
CA HIS A 41 -15.83 8.72 10.19
C HIS A 41 -16.66 7.46 10.46
N LYS A 42 -17.58 7.55 11.41
CA LYS A 42 -18.51 6.44 11.76
C LYS A 42 -19.63 6.25 10.73
N ASP A 43 -19.90 7.29 9.96
CA ASP A 43 -21.00 7.35 9.00
C ASP A 43 -20.46 7.94 7.70
N TYR A 44 -20.17 7.07 6.74
CA TYR A 44 -19.56 7.46 5.49
C TYR A 44 -20.51 8.24 4.58
N ILE A 45 -21.83 8.03 4.69
CA ILE A 45 -22.82 8.73 3.85
C ILE A 45 -22.69 10.25 4.00
N LYS A 46 -22.31 10.71 5.20
CA LYS A 46 -22.13 12.15 5.49
C LYS A 46 -20.94 12.79 4.79
N ILE A 47 -19.96 12.00 4.35
CA ILE A 47 -18.74 12.50 3.70
C ILE A 47 -18.67 12.15 2.22
N MET A 48 -19.59 11.33 1.72
CA MET A 48 -19.64 10.92 0.33
C MET A 48 -20.54 11.84 -0.50
N PRO A 49 -20.26 12.02 -1.81
CA PRO A 49 -21.17 12.71 -2.71
C PRO A 49 -22.54 12.03 -2.74
N GLN A 50 -23.62 12.79 -2.94
CA GLN A 50 -25.00 12.28 -2.91
C GLN A 50 -25.28 11.09 -3.86
N LYS A 51 -24.53 10.98 -4.96
CA LYS A 51 -24.70 9.91 -5.96
C LYS A 51 -23.81 8.68 -5.70
N HIS A 52 -22.93 8.73 -4.70
CA HIS A 52 -22.07 7.61 -4.37
C HIS A 52 -22.89 6.52 -3.65
N PRO A 53 -22.74 5.24 -4.01
CA PRO A 53 -23.42 4.16 -3.30
C PRO A 53 -22.96 4.08 -1.84
N GLU A 54 -23.83 3.61 -0.95
CA GLU A 54 -23.42 3.36 0.42
C GLU A 54 -22.36 2.24 0.45
N VAL A 55 -21.26 2.48 1.16
CA VAL A 55 -20.19 1.51 1.38
C VAL A 55 -19.95 1.37 2.87
N GLY A 56 -19.99 0.14 3.38
CA GLY A 56 -19.96 -0.13 4.83
C GLY A 56 -18.55 -0.19 5.45
N SER A 57 -17.48 -0.09 4.66
CA SER A 57 -16.10 -0.21 5.18
C SER A 57 -15.07 0.46 4.28
N VAL A 58 -13.89 0.74 4.83
CA VAL A 58 -12.73 1.27 4.09
C VAL A 58 -12.34 0.36 2.93
N LYS A 59 -12.37 -0.97 3.14
CA LYS A 59 -12.03 -1.96 2.11
C LYS A 59 -12.98 -1.88 0.91
N ALA A 60 -14.25 -1.54 1.15
CA ALA A 60 -15.23 -1.38 0.07
C ALA A 60 -14.97 -0.13 -0.78
N CYS A 61 -14.33 0.92 -0.24
CA CYS A 61 -13.91 2.07 -1.05
C CYS A 61 -12.92 1.65 -2.14
N LEU A 62 -12.00 0.74 -1.78
CA LEU A 62 -10.94 0.26 -2.64
C LEU A 62 -11.40 -0.79 -3.67
N SER A 63 -12.69 -1.15 -3.76
CA SER A 63 -13.16 -1.99 -4.86
C SER A 63 -13.33 -1.20 -6.17
N CYS A 64 -13.61 0.10 -6.06
CA CYS A 64 -13.77 1.01 -7.19
C CYS A 64 -12.60 2.01 -7.26
N HIS A 65 -12.00 2.35 -6.12
CA HIS A 65 -10.86 3.27 -6.03
C HIS A 65 -9.53 2.53 -5.88
N THR A 66 -9.39 1.37 -6.51
CA THR A 66 -8.16 0.59 -6.53
C THR A 66 -7.06 1.38 -7.27
N PRO A 67 -5.87 1.56 -6.67
CA PRO A 67 -4.69 1.98 -7.42
C PRO A 67 -4.34 0.94 -8.48
N ASP A 68 -3.94 1.37 -9.67
CA ASP A 68 -3.40 0.46 -10.67
C ASP A 68 -1.93 0.17 -10.30
N PRO A 69 -1.54 -1.07 -9.96
CA PRO A 69 -0.17 -1.38 -9.60
C PRO A 69 0.83 -1.23 -10.76
N ALA A 70 0.36 -1.15 -12.01
CA ALA A 70 1.19 -0.89 -13.19
C ALA A 70 1.34 0.62 -13.47
N ASP A 71 0.50 1.45 -12.86
CA ASP A 71 0.54 2.91 -12.96
C ASP A 71 1.06 3.49 -11.64
N HIS A 72 2.21 4.16 -11.71
CA HIS A 72 2.81 4.76 -10.52
C HIS A 72 2.21 6.13 -10.17
N GLU A 73 1.21 6.59 -10.94
CA GLU A 73 0.50 7.83 -10.67
C GLU A 73 -0.59 7.66 -9.60
N PRO A 74 -0.78 8.65 -8.71
CA PRO A 74 -1.79 8.60 -7.68
C PRO A 74 -3.19 8.70 -8.28
N THR A 75 -4.12 7.89 -7.76
CA THR A 75 -5.53 8.00 -8.17
C THR A 75 -6.13 9.32 -7.71
N ASN A 76 -7.12 9.84 -8.44
CA ASN A 76 -7.89 11.01 -8.01
C ASN A 76 -8.48 10.85 -6.59
N PHE A 77 -8.87 9.63 -6.22
CA PHE A 77 -9.33 9.31 -4.87
C PHE A 77 -8.22 9.55 -3.83
N SER A 78 -7.03 8.98 -4.05
CA SER A 78 -5.88 9.19 -3.15
C SER A 78 -5.51 10.67 -3.03
N VAL A 79 -5.47 11.40 -4.15
CA VAL A 79 -5.12 12.84 -4.17
C VAL A 79 -6.10 13.66 -3.33
N GLU A 80 -7.41 13.49 -3.53
CA GLU A 80 -8.40 14.29 -2.79
C GLU A 80 -8.45 13.92 -1.30
N ILE A 81 -8.28 12.64 -0.93
CA ILE A 81 -8.17 12.23 0.48
C ILE A 81 -6.95 12.86 1.13
N HIS A 82 -5.78 12.87 0.48
CA HIS A 82 -4.59 13.52 1.03
C HIS A 82 -4.79 15.04 1.17
N LYS A 83 -5.37 15.68 0.15
CA LYS A 83 -5.59 17.13 0.13
C LYS A 83 -6.46 17.61 1.29
N VAL A 84 -7.55 16.91 1.60
CA VAL A 84 -8.45 17.33 2.70
C VAL A 84 -7.88 17.06 4.10
N HIS A 85 -6.88 16.17 4.22
CA HIS A 85 -6.26 15.81 5.50
C HIS A 85 -4.83 16.34 5.68
N LYS A 86 -4.29 17.09 4.72
CA LYS A 86 -2.92 17.63 4.79
C LYS A 86 -2.84 19.01 5.47
N ALA A 87 -3.95 19.72 5.62
CA ALA A 87 -3.93 21.10 6.12
C ALA A 87 -5.20 21.50 6.87
N GLY A 88 -5.06 22.56 7.68
CA GLY A 88 -6.18 23.19 8.39
C GLY A 88 -6.63 22.36 9.60
N LYS A 89 -7.93 22.40 9.90
CA LYS A 89 -8.51 21.73 11.09
C LYS A 89 -8.49 20.20 11.01
N ASN A 90 -8.23 19.65 9.83
CA ASN A 90 -8.24 18.22 9.55
C ASN A 90 -6.82 17.69 9.29
N GLU A 91 -5.78 18.45 9.65
CA GLU A 91 -4.39 18.05 9.43
C GLU A 91 -4.06 16.77 10.21
N LEU A 92 -3.66 15.73 9.49
CA LEU A 92 -3.29 14.42 10.03
C LEU A 92 -1.87 14.03 9.56
N LYS A 93 -1.15 13.35 10.45
CA LYS A 93 0.08 12.66 10.10
C LYS A 93 -0.24 11.40 9.29
N CYS A 94 0.68 10.97 8.43
CA CYS A 94 0.50 9.77 7.61
C CYS A 94 0.11 8.54 8.45
N ALA A 95 0.69 8.41 9.65
CA ALA A 95 0.42 7.34 10.60
C ALA A 95 -1.00 7.35 11.19
N ALA A 96 -1.83 8.36 10.91
CA ALA A 96 -3.25 8.31 11.22
C ALA A 96 -3.94 7.21 10.41
N CYS A 97 -3.67 7.16 9.11
CA CYS A 97 -4.33 6.25 8.16
C CYS A 97 -3.47 5.04 7.79
N HIS A 98 -2.16 5.22 7.63
CA HIS A 98 -1.27 4.18 7.14
C HIS A 98 -0.60 3.41 8.29
N SER A 99 -0.45 2.10 8.07
CA SER A 99 0.41 1.21 8.83
C SER A 99 1.82 1.31 8.27
N PHE A 100 2.76 1.71 9.11
CA PHE A 100 4.20 1.78 8.84
C PHE A 100 4.93 0.74 9.70
#